data_AF-A0A6I6S411-F1
#
_entry.id   AF-A0A6I6S411-F1
#
_cell.length_a   1.000
_cell.length_b   1.000
_cell.length_c   1.000
_cell.angle_alpha   90.00
_cell.angle_beta   90.00
_cell.angle_gamma   90.00
#
_symmetry.space_group_name_H-M   'P 1'
#
loop_
_entity.id
_entity.type
_entity.pdbx_description
1 polymer ?
#
loop_
_entity_poly.entity_id
_entity_poly.type
_entity_poly.pdbx_seq_one_letter_code
_entity_poly.pdbx_strand_id
1 'polypeptide(L)' 'MTPGDVAEFAMELPEATESDPGPGMSLFKVGGKIFAVLTEANDSRPAQVTLKCDPESALHLREQ' A
#
# COMPACT_ATOMS: atom_id res chain seq x y z
N MET A 1 6.00 6.12 10.50
CA MET A 1 5.76 6.02 9.07
C MET A 1 4.38 6.59 8.80
N THR A 2 4.32 7.71 8.11
CA THR A 2 3.07 8.35 7.68
C THR A 2 2.60 7.74 6.36
N PRO A 3 1.33 7.93 5.97
CA PRO A 3 0.85 7.53 4.64
C PRO A 3 1.68 8.15 3.50
N GLY A 4 2.17 9.38 3.68
CA GLY A 4 3.05 10.05 2.72
C GLY A 4 4.39 9.33 2.57
N ASP A 5 5.02 8.93 3.68
CA ASP A 5 6.29 8.18 3.65
C ASP A 5 6.15 6.86 2.87
N VAL A 6 4.99 6.18 3.01
CA VAL A 6 4.69 4.94 2.29
C VAL A 6 4.56 5.17 0.79
N ALA A 7 3.87 6.24 0.40
CA ALA A 7 3.66 6.59 -1.00
C ALA A 7 4.99 6.97 -1.67
N GLU A 8 5.82 7.78 -1.00
CA GLU A 8 7.16 8.14 -1.47
C GLU A 8 8.02 6.90 -1.71
N PHE A 9 8.10 6.01 -0.71
CA PHE A 9 8.84 4.75 -0.84
C PHE A 9 8.30 3.83 -1.95
N ALA A 10 6.98 3.73 -2.08
CA ALA A 10 6.35 2.92 -3.12
C ALA A 10 6.72 3.40 -4.53
N MET A 11 6.92 4.71 -4.71
CA MET A 11 7.29 5.33 -5.98
C MET A 11 8.79 5.24 -6.29
N GLU A 12 9.66 4.94 -5.31
CA GLU A 12 11.08 4.67 -5.54
C GLU A 12 11.33 3.32 -6.25
N LEU A 13 10.33 2.43 -6.26
CA LEU A 13 10.48 1.14 -6.93
C LEU A 13 10.57 1.31 -8.46
N PRO A 14 11.45 0.56 -9.14
CA PRO A 14 11.54 0.60 -10.60
C PRO A 14 10.18 0.30 -11.24
N GLU A 15 9.79 1.12 -12.21
CA GLU A 15 8.51 1.00 -12.92
C GLU A 15 7.26 1.11 -12.01
N ALA A 16 7.41 1.74 -10.85
CA ALA A 16 6.29 2.07 -9.99
C ALA A 16 5.36 3.07 -10.67
N THR A 17 4.06 2.82 -10.54
CA THR A 17 2.99 3.70 -11.01
C THR A 17 1.93 3.79 -9.92
N GLU A 18 1.44 5.01 -9.71
CA GLU A 18 0.32 5.29 -8.83
C GLU A 18 -0.97 5.44 -9.65
N SER A 19 -2.08 4.97 -9.10
CA SER A 19 -3.41 5.19 -9.67
C SER A 19 -4.43 5.34 -8.56
N ASP A 20 -5.37 6.26 -8.74
CA ASP A 20 -6.43 6.55 -7.77
C ASP A 20 -7.72 5.80 -8.17
N PRO A 21 -8.13 4.76 -7.41
CA PRO A 21 -9.36 4.01 -7.69
C PRO A 21 -10.61 4.70 -7.14
N GLY A 22 -10.47 5.79 -6.37
CA GLY A 22 -11.56 6.44 -5.67
C GLY A 22 -11.08 7.22 -4.44
N PRO A 23 -11.94 8.09 -3.90
CA PRO A 23 -11.55 9.06 -2.87
C PRO A 23 -10.94 8.39 -1.63
N GLY A 24 -9.76 8.85 -1.24
CA GLY A 24 -9.03 8.38 -0.06
C GLY A 24 -8.30 7.05 -0.26
N MET A 25 -8.05 6.62 -1.50
CA MET A 25 -7.27 5.43 -1.80
C MET A 25 -6.22 5.70 -2.88
N SER A 26 -5.03 5.11 -2.73
CA SER A 26 -3.99 5.07 -3.76
C SER A 26 -3.58 3.62 -4.05
N LEU A 27 -3.53 3.24 -5.32
CA LEU A 27 -3.02 1.95 -5.78
C LEU A 27 -1.63 2.12 -6.36
N PHE A 28 -0.68 1.33 -5.86
CA PHE A 28 0.68 1.28 -6.40
C PHE A 28 0.88 -0.01 -7.17
N LYS A 29 1.44 0.12 -8.37
CA LYS A 29 1.66 -0.98 -9.32
C LYS A 29 3.11 -0.97 -9.80
N VAL A 30 3.68 -2.16 -9.99
CA VAL A 30 4.96 -2.37 -10.67
C VAL A 30 4.73 -3.31 -11.85
N GLY A 31 5.22 -2.95 -13.04
CA GLY A 31 5.00 -3.75 -14.26
C GLY A 31 3.52 -4.00 -14.58
N GLY A 32 2.65 -3.05 -14.24
CA GLY A 32 1.19 -3.16 -14.42
C GLY A 32 0.43 -3.99 -13.38
N LYS A 33 1.10 -4.53 -12.35
CA LYS A 33 0.47 -5.34 -11.29
C LYS A 33 0.43 -4.58 -9.96
N ILE A 34 -0.74 -4.54 -9.32
CA ILE A 34 -0.90 -3.91 -8.00
C ILE A 34 -0.12 -4.71 -6.95
N PHE A 35 0.71 -4.03 -6.18
CA PHE A 35 1.46 -4.60 -5.05
C PHE A 35 1.10 -3.96 -3.71
N ALA A 36 0.71 -2.66 -3.71
CA ALA A 36 0.29 -1.95 -2.51
C ALA A 36 -1.00 -1.15 -2.75
N VAL A 37 -1.81 -1.03 -1.70
CA VAL A 37 -2.98 -0.15 -1.64
C VAL A 37 -2.87 0.68 -0.36
N LEU A 38 -2.80 1.99 -0.49
CA LEU A 38 -2.87 2.91 0.63
C LEU A 38 -4.31 3.40 0.76
N THR A 39 -4.83 3.36 1.98
CA THR A 39 -6.13 3.91 2.34
C THR A 39 -5.90 4.99 3.37
N GLU A 40 -6.36 6.20 3.09
CA GLU A 40 -6.25 7.32 4.00
C GLU A 40 -7.06 7.09 5.28
N ALA A 41 -6.68 7.79 6.35
CA ALA A 41 -7.44 7.77 7.58
C ALA A 41 -8.83 8.37 7.34
N ASN A 42 -9.85 7.78 7.95
CA ASN A 42 -11.18 8.34 8.01
C ASN A 42 -11.64 8.44 9.47
N ASP A 43 -12.82 9.03 9.70
CA ASP A 43 -13.37 9.23 11.05
C ASP A 43 -13.50 7.93 11.88
N SER A 44 -13.52 6.78 11.22
CA SER A 44 -13.74 5.47 11.85
C SER A 44 -12.48 4.59 11.91
N ARG A 45 -11.43 4.88 11.12
CA ARG A 45 -10.26 4.01 10.97
C ARG A 45 -8.99 4.82 10.67
N PRO A 46 -7.85 4.46 11.26
CA PRO A 46 -6.57 5.05 10.90
C PRO A 46 -6.18 4.67 9.46
N ALA A 47 -5.23 5.41 8.90
CA ALA A 47 -4.68 5.09 7.60
C ALA A 47 -4.09 3.67 7.59
N GLN A 48 -4.31 2.95 6.49
CA GLN A 48 -3.91 1.57 6.36
C GLN A 48 -3.21 1.34 5.02
N VAL A 49 -2.19 0.50 5.03
CA VAL A 49 -1.58 -0.01 3.79
C VAL A 49 -1.85 -1.51 3.68
N THR A 50 -2.34 -1.94 2.53
CA THR A 50 -2.47 -3.35 2.16
C THR A 50 -1.35 -3.72 1.22
N LEU A 51 -0.58 -4.74 1.57
CA LEU A 51 0.58 -5.19 0.81
C LEU A 51 0.39 -6.65 0.39
N LYS A 52 0.84 -6.99 -0.81
CA LYS A 52 1.05 -8.39 -1.17
C LYS A 52 2.34 -8.88 -0.53
N CYS A 53 2.27 -10.02 0.14
CA CYS A 53 3.41 -10.70 0.72
C CYS A 53 3.35 -12.20 0.40
N ASP A 54 4.47 -12.89 0.59
CA ASP A 54 4.52 -14.34 0.43
C ASP A 54 3.63 -15.04 1.49
N PRO A 55 2.94 -16.13 1.14
CA PRO A 55 2.02 -16.82 2.05
C PRO A 55 2.65 -17.25 3.37
N GLU A 56 3.93 -17.67 3.35
CA GLU A 56 4.66 -18.08 4.55
C GLU A 56 4.93 -16.88 5.47
N SER A 57 5.31 -15.73 4.89
CA SER A 57 5.51 -14.47 5.62
C SER A 57 4.20 -13.90 6.16
N ALA A 58 3.07 -14.11 5.47
CA ALA A 58 1.77 -13.59 5.87
C ALA A 58 1.30 -14.11 7.24
N LEU A 59 1.63 -15.36 7.60
CA LEU A 59 1.30 -15.91 8.91
C LEU A 59 2.08 -15.18 10.01
N HIS A 60 3.38 -15.03 9.81
CA HIS A 60 4.24 -14.35 10.77
C HIS A 60 3.86 -12.87 10.93
N LEU A 61 3.55 -12.17 9.83
CA LEU A 61 3.14 -10.77 9.86
C LEU A 61 1.78 -10.55 10.55
N ARG A 62 0.92 -11.57 10.64
CA ARG A 62 -0.36 -11.49 11.36
C ARG A 62 -0.22 -11.71 12.86
N GLU A 63 0.89 -12.28 13.31
CA GLU A 63 1.18 -12.52 14.72
C GLU A 63 1.91 -11.34 15.39
N GLN A 64 2.36 -10.34 14.60
CA GLN A 64 2.97 -9.10 15.08
C GLN A 64 1.92 -8.02 15.35
#